data_AF-A0A1S9TYN6-F1
#
_entry.id   AF-A0A1S9TYN6-F1
#
_cell.length_a   1.000
_cell.length_b   1.000
_cell.length_c   1.000
_cell.angle_alpha   90.00
_cell.angle_beta   90.00
_cell.angle_gamma   90.00
#
_symmetry.space_group_name_H-M   'P 1'
#
loop_
_entity.id
_entity.type
_entity.pdbx_description
1 polymer ?
#
loop_
_entity_poly.entity_id
_entity_poly.type
_entity_poly.pdbx_seq_one_letter_code
_entity_poly.pdbx_strand_id
1 'polypeptide(L)'
;SNYSFEHEKFLLNELNYLFKPDCYLLSSFIVFKNFSINSQITTRLRDNFTSSKVKGKIQKLQFNSIDERTSEYIERGGKYENFFVQGEEIYTYSFFGKRWG
;
A
#
# COMPACT_ATOMS: atom_id res chain seq x y z
N SER A 1 -1.45 5.78 6.89
CA SER A 1 -2.91 5.69 7.09
C SER A 1 -3.29 4.22 7.11
N ASN A 2 -4.19 3.81 8.00
CA ASN A 2 -4.66 2.43 8.11
C ASN A 2 -5.97 2.21 7.33
N TYR A 3 -6.30 3.09 6.37
CA TYR A 3 -7.54 3.01 5.59
C TYR A 3 -7.86 1.61 5.05
N SER A 4 -6.87 0.94 4.47
CA SER A 4 -7.02 -0.40 3.88
C SER A 4 -7.31 -1.52 4.90
N PHE A 5 -7.20 -1.25 6.21
CA PHE A 5 -7.52 -2.22 7.27
C PHE A 5 -9.03 -2.44 7.41
N GLU A 6 -9.83 -1.48 6.95
CA GLU A 6 -11.28 -1.49 7.11
C GLU A 6 -12.02 -1.30 5.77
N HIS A 7 -11.29 -0.93 4.71
CA HIS A 7 -11.87 -0.61 3.41
C HIS A 7 -11.37 -1.52 2.31
N GLU A 8 -12.30 -2.09 1.55
CA GLU A 8 -12.01 -2.90 0.35
C GLU A 8 -11.51 -2.03 -0.81
N LYS A 9 -11.98 -0.77 -0.88
CA LYS A 9 -11.55 0.16 -1.91
C LYS A 9 -10.10 0.61 -1.70
N PHE A 10 -9.42 0.89 -2.80
CA PHE A 10 -8.07 1.45 -2.76
C PHE A 10 -8.14 2.96 -2.57
N LEU A 11 -7.50 3.50 -1.53
CA LEU A 11 -7.63 4.92 -1.15
C LEU A 11 -7.41 5.89 -2.31
N LEU A 12 -6.38 5.67 -3.14
CA LEU A 12 -6.09 6.58 -4.25
C LEU A 12 -7.19 6.62 -5.32
N ASN A 13 -8.04 5.59 -5.42
CA ASN A 13 -9.20 5.64 -6.29
C ASN A 13 -10.23 6.65 -5.80
N GLU A 14 -10.46 6.73 -4.49
CA GLU A 14 -11.38 7.69 -3.90
C GLU A 14 -10.83 9.11 -3.99
N LEU A 15 -9.50 9.27 -4.04
CA LEU A 15 -8.83 10.56 -4.22
C LEU A 15 -8.64 10.96 -5.69
N ASN A 16 -9.06 10.12 -6.65
CA ASN A 16 -8.74 10.32 -8.07
C ASN A 16 -9.22 11.70 -8.61
N TYR A 17 -10.34 12.21 -8.11
CA TYR A 17 -10.90 13.50 -8.52
C TYR A 17 -10.03 14.70 -8.10
N LEU A 18 -9.10 14.52 -7.17
CA LEU A 18 -8.17 15.55 -6.70
C LEU A 18 -6.88 15.61 -7.54
N PHE A 19 -6.59 14.55 -8.31
CA PHE A 19 -5.37 14.47 -9.10
C PHE A 19 -5.52 15.24 -10.41
N LYS A 20 -4.69 16.26 -10.59
CA LYS A 20 -4.62 17.04 -11.82
C LYS A 20 -3.90 16.24 -12.93
N PRO A 21 -4.14 16.60 -14.20
CA PRO A 21 -3.22 16.31 -15.31
C PRO A 21 -1.76 16.57 -14.91
N ASP A 22 -0.86 15.74 -15.41
CA ASP A 22 0.60 15.84 -15.18
C ASP A 22 1.09 15.85 -13.71
N CYS A 23 0.24 15.54 -12.71
CA CYS A 23 0.67 15.58 -11.32
C CYS A 23 1.65 14.47 -10.95
N TYR A 24 2.47 14.72 -9.92
CA TYR A 24 3.34 13.71 -9.35
C TYR A 24 2.69 13.03 -8.14
N LEU A 25 2.96 11.74 -7.99
CA LEU A 25 2.60 10.96 -6.81
C LEU A 25 3.89 10.49 -6.15
N LEU A 26 4.10 10.93 -4.91
CA LEU A 26 5.06 10.35 -3.98
C LEU A 26 4.27 9.62 -2.91
N SER A 27 4.48 8.31 -2.77
CA SER A 27 3.67 7.48 -1.89
C SER A 27 4.44 6.31 -1.32
N SER A 28 4.02 5.86 -0.15
CA SER A 28 4.55 4.68 0.53
C SER A 28 3.39 3.85 1.06
N PHE A 29 3.43 2.55 0.77
CA PHE A 29 2.39 1.59 1.10
C PHE A 29 2.96 0.53 2.05
N ILE A 30 2.20 0.21 3.09
CA ILE A 30 2.47 -0.97 3.91
C ILE A 30 2.04 -2.20 3.12
N VAL A 31 2.94 -3.17 2.97
CA VAL A 31 2.72 -4.38 2.20
C VAL A 31 3.11 -5.58 3.06
N PHE A 32 2.35 -6.66 2.97
CA PHE A 32 2.58 -7.87 3.73
C PHE A 32 3.23 -8.91 2.84
N LYS A 33 4.38 -9.43 3.27
CA LYS A 33 4.99 -10.63 2.71
C LYS A 33 4.29 -11.87 3.27
N ASN A 34 3.98 -11.86 4.57
CA ASN A 34 3.23 -12.91 5.23
C ASN A 34 2.20 -12.34 6.19
N PHE A 35 1.02 -12.95 6.21
CA PHE A 35 -0.01 -12.69 7.22
C PHE A 35 -0.01 -13.82 8.24
N SER A 36 0.03 -13.47 9.52
CA SER A 36 -0.21 -14.44 10.58
C SER A 36 -1.63 -15.03 10.48
N ILE A 37 -1.82 -16.25 10.98
CA ILE A 37 -3.15 -16.84 11.14
C ILE A 37 -4.05 -15.98 12.06
N ASN A 38 -3.42 -15.27 13.01
CA ASN A 38 -4.07 -14.37 13.95
C ASN A 38 -4.06 -12.90 13.48
N SER A 39 -3.78 -12.63 12.20
CA SER A 39 -3.71 -11.27 11.67
C SER A 39 -5.02 -10.52 11.91
N GLN A 40 -4.90 -9.26 12.35
CA GLN A 40 -6.04 -8.36 12.52
C GLN A 40 -6.69 -7.99 11.17
N ILE A 41 -5.98 -8.21 10.06
CA ILE A 41 -6.48 -7.95 8.71
C ILE A 41 -7.31 -9.14 8.24
N THR A 42 -8.61 -8.91 8.08
CA THR A 42 -9.55 -9.89 7.55
C THR A 42 -9.13 -10.37 6.16
N THR A 43 -9.26 -11.66 5.86
CA THR A 43 -8.80 -12.28 4.60
C THR A 43 -9.24 -11.53 3.34
N ARG A 44 -10.48 -11.03 3.30
CA ARG A 44 -11.01 -10.25 2.16
C ARG A 44 -10.28 -8.94 1.88
N LEU A 45 -9.60 -8.37 2.88
CA LEU A 45 -8.87 -7.11 2.78
C LEU A 45 -7.38 -7.30 2.49
N ARG A 46 -6.86 -8.53 2.65
CA ARG A 46 -5.41 -8.81 2.54
C ARG A 46 -4.83 -8.49 1.18
N ASP A 47 -5.62 -8.65 0.11
CA ASP A 47 -5.20 -8.36 -1.26
C ASP A 47 -4.78 -6.89 -1.43
N ASN A 48 -5.37 -5.96 -0.66
CA ASN A 48 -5.01 -4.54 -0.68
C ASN A 48 -3.60 -4.24 -0.15
N PHE A 49 -2.97 -5.21 0.50
CA PHE A 49 -1.61 -5.10 1.04
C PHE A 49 -0.62 -5.99 0.31
N THR A 50 -0.88 -6.30 -0.96
CA THR A 50 0.09 -6.98 -1.83
C THR A 50 0.69 -5.98 -2.82
N SER A 51 1.99 -6.11 -3.11
CA SER A 51 2.68 -5.17 -4.00
C SER A 51 2.11 -5.23 -5.42
N SER A 52 1.75 -6.41 -5.90
CA SER A 52 1.10 -6.62 -7.19
C SER A 52 -0.23 -5.86 -7.30
N LYS A 53 -1.08 -5.93 -6.26
CA LYS A 53 -2.35 -5.19 -6.22
C LYS A 53 -2.12 -3.69 -6.21
N VAL A 54 -1.23 -3.20 -5.35
CA VAL A 54 -0.90 -1.77 -5.24
C VAL A 54 -0.40 -1.25 -6.59
N LYS A 55 0.59 -1.90 -7.21
CA LYS A 55 1.13 -1.55 -8.53
C LYS A 55 0.04 -1.51 -9.59
N GLY A 56 -0.79 -2.55 -9.67
CA GLY A 56 -1.89 -2.61 -10.64
C GLY A 56 -2.94 -1.52 -10.44
N LYS A 57 -3.19 -1.07 -9.19
CA LYS A 57 -4.10 0.04 -8.90
C LYS A 57 -3.49 1.39 -9.30
N ILE A 58 -2.21 1.62 -9.02
CA ILE A 58 -1.49 2.84 -9.43
C ILE A 58 -1.47 2.97 -10.95
N GLN A 59 -1.17 1.87 -11.67
CA GLN A 59 -1.21 1.85 -13.13
C GLN A 59 -2.59 2.17 -13.70
N LYS A 60 -3.67 1.64 -13.09
CA LYS A 60 -5.06 1.97 -13.48
C LYS A 60 -5.42 3.44 -13.27
N LEU A 61 -4.72 4.13 -12.37
CA LEU A 61 -4.83 5.59 -12.16
C LEU A 61 -3.93 6.38 -13.13
N GLN A 62 -3.31 5.72 -14.10
CA GLN A 62 -2.47 6.30 -15.16
C GLN A 62 -1.19 6.97 -14.64
N PHE A 63 -0.70 6.54 -13.48
CA PHE A 63 0.63 6.93 -13.01
C PHE A 63 1.69 6.03 -13.62
N ASN A 64 2.71 6.65 -14.21
CA ASN A 64 3.91 5.99 -14.69
C ASN A 64 5.03 6.17 -13.67
N SER A 65 5.75 5.08 -13.44
CA SER A 65 6.85 5.01 -12.49
C SER A 65 8.05 5.84 -12.96
N ILE A 66 8.64 6.59 -12.03
CA ILE A 66 9.95 7.23 -12.18
C ILE A 66 10.97 6.53 -11.28
N ASP A 67 10.59 6.24 -10.04
CA ASP A 67 11.38 5.46 -9.09
C ASP A 67 10.48 4.60 -8.21
N GLU A 68 10.95 3.41 -7.88
CA GLU A 68 10.26 2.45 -7.00
C GLU A 68 11.28 1.82 -6.06
N ARG A 69 10.93 1.73 -4.78
CA ARG A 69 11.80 1.12 -3.77
C ARG A 69 11.01 0.24 -2.82
N THR A 70 11.67 -0.75 -2.27
CA THR A 70 11.16 -1.55 -1.16
C THR A 70 12.10 -1.41 0.02
N SER A 71 11.55 -1.24 1.22
CA SER A 71 12.35 -1.34 2.44
C SER A 71 12.74 -2.78 2.73
N GLU A 72 13.65 -2.95 3.68
CA GLU A 72 13.85 -4.24 4.36
C GLU A 72 12.56 -4.71 5.03
N TYR A 73 12.48 -6.02 5.25
CA TYR A 73 11.37 -6.64 5.98
C TYR A 73 11.48 -6.36 7.47
N ILE A 74 10.34 -6.17 8.11
CA ILE A 74 10.23 -6.04 9.55
C ILE A 74 9.15 -6.98 10.10
N GLU A 75 9.44 -7.58 11.25
CA GLU A 75 8.59 -8.56 11.93
C GLU A 75 7.93 -7.98 13.20
N ARG A 76 8.24 -6.71 13.51
CA ARG A 76 7.72 -6.00 14.67
C ARG A 76 7.45 -4.55 14.31
N GLY A 77 6.34 -4.03 14.82
CA GLY A 77 5.98 -2.63 14.68
C GLY A 77 6.80 -1.72 15.59
N GLY A 78 6.74 -0.43 15.28
CA GLY A 78 7.21 0.61 16.20
C GLY A 78 6.39 0.65 17.51
N LYS A 79 6.87 1.39 18.51
CA LYS A 79 6.21 1.55 19.83
C LYS A 79 4.72 1.92 19.76
N TYR A 80 4.29 2.57 18.68
CA TYR A 80 2.93 3.05 18.48
C TYR A 80 2.13 2.25 17.43
N GLU A 81 2.72 1.19 16.86
CA GLU A 81 2.05 0.33 15.88
C GLU A 81 1.47 -0.89 16.58
N ASN A 82 0.15 -0.88 16.77
CA ASN A 82 -0.59 -1.94 17.47
C ASN A 82 -1.18 -3.00 16.53
N PHE A 83 -0.96 -2.88 15.24
CA PHE A 83 -1.52 -3.80 14.25
C PHE A 83 -0.65 -5.04 14.00
N PHE A 84 0.62 -5.00 14.41
CA PHE A 84 1.52 -6.14 14.27
C PHE A 84 1.12 -7.27 15.20
N VAL A 85 0.98 -8.46 14.63
CA VAL A 85 0.91 -9.71 15.40
C VAL A 85 2.08 -10.62 15.05
N GLN A 86 2.47 -11.47 15.99
CA GLN A 86 3.58 -12.40 15.80
C GLN A 86 3.36 -13.27 14.54
N GLY A 87 4.41 -13.37 13.72
CA GLY A 87 4.42 -14.12 12.46
C GLY A 87 4.08 -13.28 11.22
N GLU A 88 3.75 -11.99 11.37
CA GLU A 88 3.65 -11.06 10.24
C GLU A 88 5.05 -10.60 9.79
N GLU A 89 5.23 -10.55 8.47
CA GLU A 89 6.39 -9.93 7.84
C GLU A 89 5.86 -8.83 6.92
N ILE A 90 6.21 -7.57 7.20
CA ILE A 90 5.82 -6.44 6.37
C ILE A 90 7.03 -5.73 5.79
N TYR A 91 6.80 -4.98 4.72
CA TYR A 91 7.76 -4.05 4.15
C TYR A 91 7.01 -2.85 3.58
N THR A 92 7.73 -1.76 3.39
CA THR A 92 7.20 -0.58 2.70
C THR A 92 7.52 -0.69 1.22
N TYR A 93 6.50 -0.52 0.37
CA TYR A 93 6.68 -0.27 -1.05
C TYR A 93 6.49 1.23 -1.30
N SER A 94 7.55 1.88 -1.77
CA SER A 94 7.56 3.30 -2.12
C SER A 94 7.50 3.47 -3.63
N PHE A 95 6.63 4.37 -4.07
CA PHE A 95 6.40 4.70 -5.46
C PHE A 95 6.52 6.21 -5.65
N PHE A 96 7.35 6.61 -6.62
CA PHE A 96 7.41 7.94 -7.16
C PHE A 96 7.11 7.90 -8.66
N GLY A 97 6.13 8.67 -9.11
CA GLY A 97 5.72 8.65 -10.49
C GLY A 97 4.92 9.87 -10.92
N LYS A 98 4.69 9.97 -12.22
CA LYS A 98 3.93 11.06 -12.84
C LYS A 98 2.68 10.51 -13.52
N ARG A 99 1.55 11.19 -13.35
CA ARG A 99 0.32 10.87 -14.06
C ARG A 99 0.45 11.25 -15.54
N TRP A 100 0.05 10.37 -16.43
CA TRP A 100 -0.22 10.73 -17.83
C TRP A 100 -1.68 11.12 -17.98
N GLY A 101 -1.90 12.24 -18.65
CA GLY A 101 -3.20 12.86 -18.84
C GLY A 101 -3.04 14.35 -18.91
#